data_AF-A0A8J7U534-F1
#
_entry.id   AF-A0A8J7U534-F1
#
_cell.length_a   1.000
_cell.length_b   1.000
_cell.length_c   1.000
_cell.angle_alpha   90.00
_cell.angle_beta   90.00
_cell.angle_gamma   90.00
#
_symmetry.space_group_name_H-M   'P 1'
#
loop_
_entity.id
_entity.type
_entity.pdbx_description
1 polymer ?
#
loop_
_entity_poly.entity_id
_entity_poly.type
_entity_poly.pdbx_seq_one_letter_code
_entity_poly.pdbx_strand_id
1 'polypeptide(L)'
;MTTSPEQKTVQTRTNAHAVVAVHSAKGGVGKSTVSVNLAVGLAQRGLRVGLLDADIHGPSATLLLGNADWPDPGPEPNTIHPLKAHGIHFISMGNIANKQTPLIWRGAMVHNMLSQFYSQVLWPELDILLIDMPPGTGDALLTTAQADPPSGVIVVSTPQELSLLDTVRGVRAFRDLNVPILGFVENMSFLSCTGCGYEDDLFGKGAAEAVAEQLGFPFLGALPIDSVICDSGDAGVPFVLARSASASVQAMNAIVDKVHAGLDDLDVLGAWSLEWAELDWLTRVAEPPEQREAAGYPLRALWQVSRDELGLMWADGTTQIIGTRPLRLACPCARCVDEISGEPLLDPDTVPSDITLRVVKSVGRYGLAPVFSDGHKSGIFSFPYLRALGAPG
;
A
#
# COMPACT_ATOMS: atom_id res chain seq x y z
N MET A 1 5.47 44.63 20.76
CA MET A 1 6.11 43.36 21.19
C MET A 1 5.12 42.26 20.88
N THR A 2 5.24 41.69 19.68
CA THR A 2 4.42 40.57 19.20
C THR A 2 4.96 39.30 19.82
N THR A 3 4.21 38.74 20.76
CA THR A 3 4.47 37.44 21.39
C THR A 3 4.43 36.34 20.33
N SER A 4 5.53 35.62 20.18
CA SER A 4 5.60 34.40 19.35
C SER A 4 4.64 33.34 19.93
N PRO A 5 3.94 32.57 19.09
CA PRO A 5 3.09 31.49 19.58
C PRO A 5 3.95 30.39 20.20
N GLU A 6 3.69 30.07 21.47
CA GLU A 6 4.28 28.93 22.17
C GLU A 6 4.03 27.63 21.39
N GLN A 7 5.11 26.93 21.05
CA GLN A 7 5.06 25.55 20.58
C GLN A 7 4.49 24.68 21.72
N LYS A 8 3.26 24.20 21.56
CA LYS A 8 2.68 23.20 22.47
C LYS A 8 3.44 21.89 22.26
N THR A 9 4.25 21.50 23.24
CA THR A 9 4.74 20.14 23.42
C THR A 9 3.56 19.18 23.47
N VAL A 10 3.43 18.34 22.45
CA VAL A 10 2.50 17.22 22.43
C VAL A 10 2.98 16.22 23.49
N GLN A 11 2.25 16.05 24.59
CA GLN A 11 2.50 14.96 25.53
C GLN A 11 2.15 13.65 24.84
N THR A 12 3.15 12.87 24.44
CA THR A 12 2.98 11.49 23.98
C THR A 12 2.35 10.67 25.10
N ARG A 13 1.22 10.02 24.81
CA ARG A 13 0.50 9.17 25.78
C ARG A 13 1.09 7.77 25.89
N THR A 14 1.83 7.36 24.87
CA THR A 14 2.62 6.14 24.84
C THR A 14 3.97 6.41 25.51
N ASN A 15 4.40 5.54 26.42
CA ASN A 15 5.69 5.67 27.12
C ASN A 15 6.86 5.24 26.20
N ALA A 16 6.88 5.78 24.98
CA ALA A 16 7.80 5.43 23.91
C ALA A 16 8.62 6.66 23.48
N HIS A 17 9.94 6.49 23.28
CA HIS A 17 10.80 7.56 22.78
C HIS A 17 10.47 7.94 21.32
N ALA A 18 10.14 6.94 20.50
CA ALA A 18 9.76 7.11 19.10
C ALA A 18 8.45 6.37 18.78
N VAL A 19 7.58 6.99 17.99
CA VAL A 19 6.37 6.34 17.46
C VAL A 19 6.45 6.32 15.94
N VAL A 20 6.56 5.14 15.33
CA VAL A 20 6.72 5.00 13.88
C VAL A 20 5.53 4.26 13.28
N ALA A 21 4.85 4.90 12.34
CA ALA A 21 3.77 4.29 11.59
C ALA A 21 4.32 3.45 10.43
N VAL A 22 3.68 2.33 10.14
CA VAL A 22 3.90 1.54 8.93
C VAL A 22 2.61 1.57 8.12
N HIS A 23 2.68 2.11 6.90
CA HIS A 23 1.52 2.38 6.06
C HIS A 23 1.62 1.74 4.67
N SER A 24 0.48 1.42 4.06
CA SER A 24 0.38 0.99 2.67
C SER A 24 -0.85 1.56 1.98
N ALA A 25 -0.73 1.88 0.69
CA ALA A 25 -1.84 2.44 -0.10
C ALA A 25 -2.98 1.42 -0.34
N LYS A 26 -2.66 0.12 -0.36
CA LYS A 26 -3.64 -0.97 -0.54
C LYS A 26 -3.40 -2.10 0.47
N GLY A 27 -4.42 -2.94 0.64
CA GLY A 27 -4.31 -4.18 1.38
C GLY A 27 -3.66 -5.27 0.53
N GLY A 28 -2.93 -6.19 1.17
CA GLY A 28 -2.30 -7.33 0.50
C GLY A 28 -0.82 -7.15 0.13
N VAL A 29 -0.23 -5.97 0.35
CA VAL A 29 1.20 -5.70 0.06
C VAL A 29 2.19 -6.34 1.06
N GLY A 30 1.69 -7.01 2.11
CA GLY A 30 2.53 -7.54 3.19
C GLY A 30 3.00 -6.50 4.21
N LYS A 31 2.28 -5.37 4.36
CA LYS A 31 2.53 -4.34 5.38
C LYS A 31 2.72 -4.94 6.78
N SER A 32 1.78 -5.75 7.26
CA SER A 32 1.86 -6.39 8.59
C SER A 32 3.05 -7.34 8.73
N THR A 33 3.43 -8.03 7.65
CA THR A 33 4.63 -8.86 7.60
C THR A 33 5.89 -8.01 7.80
N VAL A 34 5.98 -6.85 7.13
CA VAL A 34 7.07 -5.89 7.34
C VAL A 34 7.04 -5.35 8.76
N SER A 35 5.89 -4.90 9.27
CA SER A 35 5.73 -4.34 10.62
C SER A 35 6.22 -5.30 11.71
N VAL A 36 5.78 -6.56 11.67
CA VAL A 36 6.16 -7.59 12.65
C VAL A 36 7.65 -7.93 12.60
N ASN A 37 8.20 -8.12 11.40
CA ASN A 37 9.60 -8.49 11.25
C ASN A 37 10.55 -7.32 11.55
N LEU A 38 10.14 -6.09 11.24
CA LEU A 38 10.86 -4.90 11.67
C LEU A 38 10.88 -4.78 13.20
N ALA A 39 9.72 -4.95 13.86
CA ALA A 39 9.60 -4.91 15.31
C ALA A 39 10.57 -5.88 16.00
N VAL A 40 10.53 -7.13 15.54
CA VAL A 40 11.32 -8.22 16.13
C VAL A 40 12.80 -8.06 15.80
N GLY A 41 13.15 -7.62 14.59
CA GLY A 41 14.53 -7.31 14.22
C GLY A 41 15.13 -6.17 15.04
N LEU A 42 14.35 -5.13 15.36
CA LEU A 42 14.78 -4.03 16.23
C LEU A 42 14.99 -4.51 17.67
N ALA A 43 14.13 -5.39 18.18
CA ALA A 43 14.32 -6.01 19.49
C ALA A 43 15.56 -6.90 19.54
N GLN A 44 15.91 -7.59 18.45
CA GLN A 44 17.19 -8.33 18.35
C GLN A 44 18.43 -7.42 18.44
N ARG A 45 18.29 -6.13 18.14
CA ARG A 45 19.36 -5.13 18.29
C ARG A 45 19.38 -4.48 19.68
N GLY A 46 18.55 -4.96 20.60
CA GLY A 46 18.54 -4.55 22.00
C GLY A 46 17.54 -3.44 22.33
N LEU A 47 16.72 -3.01 21.37
CA LEU A 47 15.68 -2.02 21.62
C LEU A 47 14.47 -2.62 22.34
N ARG A 48 13.85 -1.80 23.19
CA ARG A 48 12.55 -2.08 23.81
C ARG A 48 11.45 -1.69 22.83
N VAL A 49 10.86 -2.69 22.19
CA VAL A 49 9.93 -2.47 21.07
C VAL A 49 8.48 -2.79 21.45
N GLY A 50 7.57 -1.89 21.08
CA GLY A 50 6.14 -2.10 21.06
C GLY A 50 5.62 -2.28 19.62
N LEU A 51 4.57 -3.08 19.44
CA LEU A 51 3.82 -3.19 18.17
C LEU A 51 2.32 -3.06 18.42
N LEU A 52 1.70 -2.06 17.80
CA LEU A 52 0.25 -1.85 17.78
C LEU A 52 -0.29 -2.22 16.41
N ASP A 53 -1.08 -3.29 16.33
CA ASP A 53 -1.81 -3.66 15.10
C ASP A 53 -3.18 -2.97 15.07
N ALA A 54 -3.24 -1.93 14.23
CA ALA A 54 -4.42 -1.09 14.02
C ALA A 54 -5.23 -1.53 12.77
N ASP A 55 -4.86 -2.62 12.10
CA ASP A 55 -5.59 -3.14 10.94
C ASP A 55 -6.76 -4.03 11.38
N ILE A 56 -7.91 -3.40 11.60
CA ILE A 56 -9.12 -4.07 12.11
C ILE A 56 -9.73 -5.05 11.10
N HIS A 57 -9.51 -4.81 9.80
CA HIS A 57 -10.14 -5.60 8.75
C HIS A 57 -9.35 -6.87 8.39
N GLY A 58 -8.05 -6.90 8.70
CA GLY A 58 -7.19 -8.06 8.49
C GLY A 58 -6.08 -8.17 9.53
N PRO A 59 -6.41 -8.28 10.83
CA PRO A 59 -5.39 -8.27 11.89
C PRO A 59 -4.50 -9.50 11.74
N SER A 60 -3.27 -9.25 11.29
CA SER A 60 -2.32 -10.31 10.92
C SER A 60 -1.24 -10.50 11.97
N ALA A 61 -1.04 -9.54 12.89
CA ALA A 61 0.04 -9.59 13.87
C ALA A 61 -0.10 -10.79 14.84
N THR A 62 -1.30 -11.09 15.31
CA THR A 62 -1.61 -12.26 16.16
C THR A 62 -1.12 -13.57 15.52
N LEU A 63 -1.33 -13.72 14.21
CA LEU A 63 -0.97 -14.92 13.46
C LEU A 63 0.54 -14.97 13.20
N LEU A 64 1.13 -13.86 12.74
CA LEU A 64 2.56 -13.73 12.45
C LEU A 64 3.45 -13.85 13.69
N LEU A 65 2.94 -13.50 14.87
CA LEU A 65 3.64 -13.65 16.15
C LEU A 65 3.35 -14.99 16.84
N GLY A 66 2.43 -15.80 16.32
CA GLY A 66 2.07 -17.09 16.90
C GLY A 66 1.45 -16.99 18.30
N ASN A 67 0.83 -15.86 18.66
CA ASN A 67 0.24 -15.63 19.97
C ASN A 67 -1.22 -15.17 19.81
N ALA A 68 -2.14 -16.04 20.23
CA ALA A 68 -3.59 -15.81 20.22
C ALA A 68 -4.16 -15.59 21.64
N ASP A 69 -3.33 -15.24 22.60
CA ASP A 69 -3.74 -15.01 23.98
C ASP A 69 -4.61 -13.76 24.06
N TRP A 70 -5.47 -13.72 25.08
CA TRP A 70 -6.22 -12.52 25.41
C TRP A 70 -5.38 -11.63 26.34
N PRO A 71 -5.31 -10.31 26.12
CA PRO A 71 -4.52 -9.41 26.98
C PRO A 71 -5.08 -9.37 28.40
N ASP A 72 -4.19 -9.44 29.39
CA ASP A 72 -4.59 -9.37 30.80
C ASP A 72 -5.13 -7.95 31.13
N PRO A 73 -6.20 -7.85 31.94
CA PRO A 73 -6.68 -6.56 32.43
C PRO A 73 -5.62 -5.92 33.35
N GLY A 74 -5.48 -4.61 33.24
CA GLY A 74 -4.63 -3.83 34.12
C GLY A 74 -5.27 -3.55 35.48
N PRO A 75 -4.53 -2.90 36.40
CA PRO A 75 -4.99 -2.60 37.76
C PRO A 75 -6.18 -1.63 37.80
N GLU A 76 -6.31 -0.77 36.78
CA GLU A 76 -7.39 0.22 36.66
C GLU A 76 -8.47 -0.24 35.68
N PRO A 77 -9.75 0.15 35.87
CA PRO A 77 -10.83 -0.19 34.95
C PRO A 77 -10.51 0.19 33.50
N ASN A 78 -10.78 -0.74 32.58
CA ASN A 78 -10.55 -0.61 31.13
C ASN A 78 -9.08 -0.53 30.68
N THR A 79 -8.11 -0.62 31.59
CA THR A 79 -6.70 -0.75 31.20
C THR A 79 -6.35 -2.18 30.82
N ILE A 80 -5.38 -2.34 29.91
CA ILE A 80 -4.91 -3.66 29.45
C ILE A 80 -3.39 -3.71 29.42
N HIS A 81 -2.83 -4.86 29.78
CA HIS A 81 -1.40 -5.13 29.61
C HIS A 81 -1.14 -5.61 28.18
N PRO A 82 -0.08 -5.11 27.51
CA PRO A 82 0.31 -5.64 26.21
C PRO A 82 0.82 -7.08 26.36
N LEU A 83 0.56 -7.88 25.34
CA LEU A 83 1.09 -9.25 25.24
C LEU A 83 2.58 -9.22 24.93
N LYS A 84 3.26 -10.35 25.15
CA LYS A 84 4.69 -10.50 24.83
C LYS A 84 4.91 -11.67 23.89
N ALA A 85 5.64 -11.44 22.82
CA ALA A 85 6.07 -12.47 21.88
C ALA A 85 7.41 -12.07 21.25
N HIS A 86 8.31 -13.03 21.03
CA HIS A 86 9.55 -12.81 20.26
C HIS A 86 10.39 -11.60 20.70
N GLY A 87 10.37 -11.26 22.00
CA GLY A 87 11.12 -10.12 22.56
C GLY A 87 10.44 -8.75 22.45
N ILE A 88 9.24 -8.67 21.88
CA ILE A 88 8.46 -7.41 21.76
C ILE A 88 7.22 -7.43 22.66
N HIS A 89 6.74 -6.23 23.01
CA HIS A 89 5.39 -6.05 23.54
C HIS A 89 4.44 -5.76 22.38
N PHE A 90 3.24 -6.33 22.37
CA PHE A 90 2.29 -6.06 21.29
C PHE A 90 0.84 -6.08 21.74
N ILE A 91 0.00 -5.42 20.95
CA ILE A 91 -1.45 -5.54 21.03
C ILE A 91 -2.01 -5.59 19.61
N SER A 92 -2.99 -6.45 19.38
CA SER A 92 -3.66 -6.55 18.08
C SER A 92 -5.15 -6.67 18.26
N MET A 93 -5.88 -6.11 17.30
CA MET A 93 -7.29 -6.35 17.12
C MET A 93 -7.62 -7.85 17.02
N GLY A 94 -6.72 -8.67 16.47
CA GLY A 94 -6.91 -10.12 16.37
C GLY A 94 -6.94 -10.83 17.72
N ASN A 95 -6.31 -10.27 18.76
CA ASN A 95 -6.34 -10.82 20.11
C ASN A 95 -7.66 -10.50 20.84
N ILE A 96 -8.33 -9.41 20.48
CA ILE A 96 -9.54 -8.91 21.17
C ILE A 96 -10.82 -9.20 20.38
N ALA A 97 -10.72 -9.32 19.06
CA ALA A 97 -11.80 -9.77 18.19
C ALA A 97 -11.97 -11.29 18.33
N ASN A 98 -12.73 -11.71 19.35
CA ASN A 98 -12.99 -13.10 19.68
C ASN A 98 -13.36 -13.94 18.42
N LYS A 99 -12.72 -15.11 18.22
CA LYS A 99 -12.87 -15.98 17.03
C LYS A 99 -14.29 -16.56 16.80
N GLN A 100 -15.25 -16.26 17.67
CA GLN A 100 -16.57 -16.93 17.67
C GLN A 100 -17.74 -16.07 17.14
N THR A 101 -17.55 -14.78 16.91
CA THR A 101 -18.63 -13.91 16.38
C THR A 101 -18.06 -12.92 15.37
N PRO A 102 -18.52 -12.94 14.09
CA PRO A 102 -18.22 -11.89 13.14
C PRO A 102 -18.82 -10.58 13.65
N LEU A 103 -18.02 -9.79 14.35
CA LEU A 103 -18.41 -8.44 14.75
C LEU A 103 -18.38 -7.56 13.50
N ILE A 104 -19.51 -6.97 13.15
CA ILE A 104 -19.56 -5.92 12.13
C ILE A 104 -18.94 -4.67 12.73
N TRP A 105 -17.67 -4.45 12.44
CA TRP A 105 -16.93 -3.25 12.84
C TRP A 105 -17.52 -2.03 12.15
N ARG A 106 -18.28 -1.21 12.90
CA ARG A 106 -18.72 0.11 12.45
C ARG A 106 -17.65 1.16 12.76
N GLY A 107 -17.50 2.19 11.92
CA GLY A 107 -16.43 3.19 12.05
C GLY A 107 -16.28 3.85 13.43
N ALA A 108 -17.37 4.13 14.13
CA ALA A 108 -17.32 4.67 15.50
C ALA A 108 -16.74 3.67 16.53
N MET A 109 -16.99 2.38 16.36
CA MET A 109 -16.46 1.33 17.25
C MET A 109 -14.96 1.13 17.01
N VAL A 110 -14.56 1.14 15.73
CA VAL A 110 -13.15 1.15 15.30
C VAL A 110 -12.40 2.31 15.94
N HIS A 111 -12.93 3.53 15.81
CA HIS A 111 -12.33 4.73 16.37
C HIS A 111 -12.18 4.64 17.89
N ASN A 112 -13.22 4.22 18.60
CA ASN A 112 -13.19 4.06 20.06
C ASN A 112 -12.16 3.00 20.50
N MET A 113 -12.07 1.89 19.77
CA MET A 113 -11.12 0.81 20.10
C MET A 113 -9.67 1.22 19.87
N LEU A 114 -9.38 1.86 18.73
CA LEU A 114 -8.05 2.41 18.48
C LEU A 114 -7.69 3.46 19.53
N SER A 115 -8.61 4.37 19.85
CA SER A 115 -8.42 5.35 20.92
C SER A 115 -8.14 4.69 22.28
N GLN A 116 -8.81 3.56 22.57
CA GLN A 116 -8.55 2.75 23.76
C GLN A 116 -7.14 2.13 23.71
N PHE A 117 -6.67 1.62 22.58
CA PHE A 117 -5.30 1.12 22.46
C PHE A 117 -4.24 2.19 22.68
N TYR A 118 -4.47 3.41 22.20
CA TYR A 118 -3.57 4.53 22.42
C TYR A 118 -3.55 5.04 23.87
N SER A 119 -4.67 4.93 24.59
CA SER A 119 -4.82 5.56 25.91
C SER A 119 -4.88 4.62 27.11
N GLN A 120 -5.16 3.33 26.90
CA GLN A 120 -5.44 2.37 27.97
C GLN A 120 -4.56 1.12 27.93
N VAL A 121 -3.69 0.98 26.93
CA VAL A 121 -2.63 -0.04 26.94
C VAL A 121 -1.48 0.45 27.82
N LEU A 122 -1.14 -0.36 28.82
CA LEU A 122 -0.05 -0.09 29.76
C LEU A 122 1.28 -0.52 29.15
N TRP A 123 1.74 0.24 28.15
CA TRP A 123 3.05 0.05 27.55
C TRP A 123 4.15 0.22 28.61
N PRO A 124 5.15 -0.66 28.67
CA PRO A 124 6.36 -0.40 29.45
C PRO A 124 7.13 0.77 28.82
N GLU A 125 8.28 1.12 29.39
CA GLU A 125 9.18 2.06 28.72
C GLU A 125 9.72 1.43 27.42
N LEU A 126 9.47 2.10 26.29
CA LEU A 126 9.84 1.65 24.96
C LEU A 126 10.81 2.64 24.31
N ASP A 127 11.76 2.12 23.54
CA ASP A 127 12.59 2.94 22.66
C ASP A 127 11.82 3.26 21.38
N ILE A 128 10.98 2.32 20.91
CA ILE A 128 10.14 2.51 19.73
C ILE A 128 8.80 1.77 19.84
N LEU A 129 7.72 2.44 19.43
CA LEU A 129 6.41 1.84 19.18
C LEU A 129 6.12 1.86 17.67
N LEU A 130 5.99 0.68 17.07
CA LEU A 130 5.54 0.52 15.69
C LEU A 130 4.02 0.43 15.62
N ILE A 131 3.40 1.16 14.69
CA ILE A 131 1.96 1.12 14.44
C ILE A 131 1.72 0.53 13.06
N ASP A 132 1.16 -0.68 13.00
CA ASP A 132 0.71 -1.29 11.74
C ASP A 132 -0.64 -0.67 11.33
N MET A 133 -0.60 0.38 10.51
CA MET A 133 -1.78 1.15 10.17
C MET A 133 -2.74 0.39 9.25
N PRO A 134 -4.06 0.66 9.28
CA PRO A 134 -4.97 0.14 8.26
C PRO A 134 -4.56 0.64 6.84
N PRO A 135 -4.84 -0.13 5.77
CA PRO A 135 -4.46 0.25 4.42
C PRO A 135 -5.30 1.40 3.88
N GLY A 136 -4.72 2.16 2.94
CA GLY A 136 -5.38 3.23 2.19
C GLY A 136 -5.50 4.55 2.94
N THR A 137 -6.08 5.56 2.29
CA THR A 137 -6.16 6.95 2.79
C THR A 137 -7.48 7.27 3.49
N GLY A 138 -8.12 6.28 4.12
CA GLY A 138 -9.45 6.43 4.73
C GLY A 138 -9.42 7.06 6.13
N ASP A 139 -10.60 7.33 6.70
CA ASP A 139 -10.76 8.01 8.01
C ASP A 139 -10.09 7.28 9.19
N ALA A 140 -9.87 5.97 9.08
CA ALA A 140 -9.15 5.18 10.07
C ALA A 140 -7.66 5.58 10.17
N LEU A 141 -7.04 5.95 9.04
CA LEU A 141 -5.67 6.49 8.99
C LEU A 141 -5.59 7.83 9.74
N LEU A 142 -6.51 8.74 9.42
CA LEU A 142 -6.57 10.09 10.02
C LEU A 142 -6.84 9.99 11.53
N THR A 143 -7.77 9.13 11.94
CA THR A 143 -8.05 8.84 13.35
C THR A 143 -6.78 8.42 14.10
N THR A 144 -6.05 7.47 13.52
CA THR A 144 -4.84 6.90 14.12
C THR A 144 -3.76 7.97 14.30
N ALA A 145 -3.53 8.77 13.27
CA ALA A 145 -2.52 9.82 13.29
C ALA A 145 -2.91 11.08 14.08
N GLN A 146 -4.21 11.34 14.28
CA GLN A 146 -4.68 12.46 15.11
C GLN A 146 -4.67 12.12 16.61
N ALA A 147 -4.82 10.84 16.97
CA ALA A 147 -4.86 10.41 18.37
C ALA A 147 -3.49 10.47 19.04
N ASP A 148 -2.45 9.98 18.36
CA ASP A 148 -1.04 10.07 18.76
C ASP A 148 -0.20 10.28 17.49
N PRO A 149 0.19 11.52 17.15
CA PRO A 149 0.92 11.80 15.92
C PRO A 149 2.23 11.03 15.87
N PRO A 150 2.45 10.17 14.87
CA PRO A 150 3.68 9.42 14.77
C PRO A 150 4.87 10.37 14.49
N SER A 151 6.01 10.04 15.09
CA SER A 151 7.32 10.67 14.82
C SER A 151 7.74 10.53 13.36
N GLY A 152 7.21 9.54 12.64
CA GLY A 152 7.35 9.41 11.21
C GLY A 152 6.66 8.16 10.65
N VAL A 153 6.65 8.01 9.33
CA VAL A 153 6.01 6.89 8.65
C VAL A 153 6.95 6.17 7.67
N ILE A 154 6.91 4.84 7.71
CA ILE A 154 7.50 3.95 6.70
C ILE A 154 6.39 3.52 5.73
N VAL A 155 6.63 3.69 4.44
CA VAL A 155 5.67 3.34 3.39
C VAL A 155 6.04 1.98 2.77
N VAL A 156 5.13 1.02 2.84
CA VAL A 156 5.27 -0.32 2.25
C VAL A 156 4.43 -0.42 0.98
N SER A 157 5.01 -0.94 -0.09
CA SER A 157 4.30 -1.17 -1.35
C SER A 157 4.92 -2.33 -2.13
N THR A 158 4.35 -2.68 -3.28
CA THR A 158 4.89 -3.68 -4.21
C THR A 158 5.15 -3.05 -5.59
N PRO A 159 6.01 -3.65 -6.43
CA PRO A 159 6.31 -3.13 -7.76
C PRO A 159 5.08 -2.88 -8.65
N GLN A 160 4.05 -3.74 -8.57
CA GLN A 160 2.85 -3.57 -9.40
C GLN A 160 1.92 -2.45 -8.90
N GLU A 161 1.95 -2.19 -7.60
CA GLU A 161 1.06 -1.22 -6.99
C GLU A 161 1.57 0.20 -7.09
N LEU A 162 2.87 0.36 -7.25
CA LEU A 162 3.51 1.62 -7.05
C LEU A 162 3.40 2.50 -8.30
N SER A 163 2.36 3.32 -8.31
CA SER A 163 2.23 4.46 -9.21
C SER A 163 2.67 5.73 -8.48
N LEU A 164 3.45 6.58 -9.14
CA LEU A 164 3.86 7.88 -8.58
C LEU A 164 2.64 8.68 -8.07
N LEU A 165 1.51 8.60 -8.79
CA LEU A 165 0.28 9.31 -8.43
C LEU A 165 -0.37 8.80 -7.13
N ASP A 166 -0.43 7.48 -6.93
CA ASP A 166 -1.04 6.91 -5.71
C ASP A 166 -0.12 7.09 -4.51
N THR A 167 1.19 6.95 -4.70
CA THR A 167 2.19 7.25 -3.67
C THR A 167 2.13 8.71 -3.24
N VAL A 168 2.03 9.64 -4.20
CA VAL A 168 1.89 11.08 -3.90
C VAL A 168 0.61 11.37 -3.13
N ARG A 169 -0.51 10.71 -3.45
CA ARG A 169 -1.76 10.88 -2.69
C ARG A 169 -1.64 10.36 -1.26
N GLY A 170 -1.02 9.20 -1.05
CA GLY A 170 -0.77 8.64 0.28
C GLY A 170 0.15 9.52 1.12
N VAL A 171 1.26 9.98 0.54
CA VAL A 171 2.24 10.87 1.20
C VAL A 171 1.63 12.24 1.54
N ARG A 172 0.74 12.77 0.70
CA ARG A 172 0.03 14.04 0.99
C ARG A 172 -0.79 13.99 2.28
N ALA A 173 -1.40 12.85 2.61
CA ALA A 173 -2.14 12.72 3.87
C ALA A 173 -1.23 12.91 5.09
N PHE A 174 -0.01 12.36 5.06
CA PHE A 174 0.97 12.54 6.12
C PHE A 174 1.57 13.95 6.16
N ARG A 175 1.74 14.60 4.99
CA ARG A 175 2.09 16.02 4.90
C ARG A 175 1.07 16.90 5.60
N ASP A 176 -0.22 16.70 5.34
CA ASP A 176 -1.30 17.49 5.93
C ASP A 176 -1.36 17.31 7.46
N LEU A 177 -0.81 16.21 7.97
CA LEU A 177 -0.67 15.88 9.39
C LEU A 177 0.71 16.25 9.97
N ASN A 178 1.60 16.86 9.17
CA ASN A 178 2.98 17.20 9.55
C ASN A 178 3.80 16.00 10.07
N VAL A 179 3.60 14.82 9.48
CA VAL A 179 4.32 13.59 9.79
C VAL A 179 5.39 13.34 8.70
N PRO A 180 6.68 13.19 9.07
CA PRO A 180 7.74 12.96 8.10
C PRO A 180 7.72 11.53 7.54
N ILE A 181 8.08 11.38 6.26
CA ILE A 181 8.29 10.08 5.63
C ILE A 181 9.72 9.60 5.95
N LEU A 182 9.85 8.54 6.72
CA LEU A 182 11.15 7.95 7.10
C LEU A 182 11.76 7.10 5.98
N GLY A 183 10.91 6.59 5.08
CA GLY A 183 11.36 5.95 3.85
C GLY A 183 10.40 4.90 3.29
N PHE A 184 10.82 4.30 2.18
CA PHE A 184 10.06 3.31 1.42
C PHE A 184 10.64 1.91 1.56
N VAL A 185 9.76 0.92 1.67
CA VAL A 185 10.07 -0.52 1.58
C VAL A 185 9.31 -1.10 0.40
N GLU A 186 10.03 -1.72 -0.53
CA GLU A 186 9.43 -2.49 -1.63
C GLU A 186 9.30 -3.96 -1.20
N ASN A 187 8.09 -4.45 -1.01
CA ASN A 187 7.85 -5.86 -0.75
C ASN A 187 7.52 -6.62 -2.04
N MET A 188 7.70 -7.94 -2.03
CA MET A 188 7.45 -8.82 -3.19
C MET A 188 8.18 -8.35 -4.47
N SER A 189 9.41 -7.87 -4.30
CA SER A 189 10.19 -7.16 -5.34
C SER A 189 10.74 -8.11 -6.42
N PHE A 190 11.21 -9.29 -6.03
CA PHE A 190 11.76 -10.28 -6.96
C PHE A 190 11.59 -11.68 -6.37
N LEU A 191 11.50 -12.72 -7.19
CA LEU A 191 11.58 -14.10 -6.75
C LEU A 191 13.05 -14.49 -6.60
N SER A 192 13.44 -14.99 -5.43
CA SER A 192 14.78 -15.55 -5.24
C SER A 192 14.71 -17.09 -5.25
N CYS A 193 15.35 -17.73 -6.25
CA CYS A 193 15.43 -19.18 -6.29
C CYS A 193 16.47 -19.70 -5.28
N THR A 194 16.01 -20.32 -4.19
CA THR A 194 16.85 -20.87 -3.11
C THR A 194 17.79 -22.00 -3.56
N GLY A 195 17.52 -22.64 -4.69
CA GLY A 195 18.32 -23.77 -5.21
C GLY A 195 19.41 -23.39 -6.20
N CYS A 196 19.28 -22.30 -6.95
CA CYS A 196 20.23 -21.92 -8.01
C CYS A 196 20.67 -20.45 -7.99
N GLY A 197 20.09 -19.60 -7.14
CA GLY A 197 20.43 -18.18 -7.04
C GLY A 197 19.89 -17.30 -8.17
N TYR A 198 19.05 -17.85 -9.07
CA TYR A 198 18.35 -17.06 -10.08
C TYR A 198 17.36 -16.09 -9.42
N GLU A 199 17.39 -14.83 -9.86
CA GLU A 199 16.40 -13.81 -9.51
C GLU A 199 15.45 -13.60 -10.68
N ASP A 200 14.14 -13.57 -10.41
CA ASP A 200 13.11 -13.27 -11.40
C ASP A 200 12.30 -12.04 -10.96
N ASP A 201 12.26 -11.02 -11.81
CA ASP A 201 11.47 -9.81 -11.59
C ASP A 201 10.00 -10.06 -12.01
N LEU A 202 9.37 -11.08 -11.42
CA LEU A 202 8.00 -11.56 -11.76
C LEU A 202 6.98 -10.42 -11.88
N PHE A 203 7.18 -9.36 -11.11
CA PHE A 203 6.27 -8.24 -10.96
C PHE A 203 6.92 -6.88 -11.28
N GLY A 204 8.15 -6.90 -11.80
CA GLY A 204 9.05 -5.73 -11.89
C GLY A 204 9.83 -5.51 -10.59
N LYS A 205 10.88 -4.69 -10.63
CA LYS A 205 11.78 -4.38 -9.50
C LYS A 205 12.16 -2.89 -9.50
N GLY A 206 12.35 -2.31 -8.32
CA GLY A 206 12.89 -0.96 -8.16
C GLY A 206 11.90 0.18 -8.41
N ALA A 207 10.61 -0.11 -8.46
CA ALA A 207 9.58 0.92 -8.63
C ALA A 207 9.56 1.87 -7.42
N ALA A 208 9.60 1.32 -6.20
CA ALA A 208 9.59 2.08 -4.97
C ALA A 208 10.86 2.90 -4.79
N GLU A 209 12.02 2.35 -5.18
CA GLU A 209 13.30 3.04 -5.16
C GLU A 209 13.28 4.25 -6.11
N ALA A 210 12.82 4.05 -7.35
CA ALA A 210 12.71 5.13 -8.33
C ALA A 210 11.75 6.25 -7.88
N VAL A 211 10.64 5.90 -7.23
CA VAL A 211 9.71 6.90 -6.70
C VAL A 211 10.24 7.59 -5.45
N ALA A 212 10.92 6.86 -4.56
CA ALA A 212 11.58 7.45 -3.40
C ALA A 212 12.62 8.49 -3.86
N GLU A 213 13.45 8.14 -4.86
CA GLU A 213 14.42 9.05 -5.47
C GLU A 213 13.75 10.28 -6.09
N GLN A 214 12.71 10.10 -6.89
CA GLN A 214 11.97 11.21 -7.53
C GLN A 214 11.31 12.17 -6.52
N LEU A 215 10.91 11.65 -5.36
CA LEU A 215 10.27 12.44 -4.31
C LEU A 215 11.26 12.95 -3.25
N GLY A 216 12.55 12.59 -3.35
CA GLY A 216 13.57 12.95 -2.37
C GLY A 216 13.42 12.26 -1.01
N PHE A 217 12.82 11.06 -0.98
CA PHE A 217 12.66 10.27 0.24
C PHE A 217 13.66 9.09 0.31
N PRO A 218 14.02 8.61 1.51
CA PRO A 218 14.90 7.46 1.66
C PRO A 218 14.29 6.16 1.12
N PHE A 219 15.13 5.33 0.51
CA PHE A 219 14.79 3.94 0.20
C PHE A 219 15.41 2.99 1.24
N LEU A 220 14.56 2.34 2.04
CA LEU A 220 15.00 1.46 3.12
C LEU A 220 15.41 0.09 2.58
N GLY A 221 14.73 -0.44 1.56
CA GLY A 221 15.16 -1.65 0.88
C GLY A 221 14.02 -2.40 0.19
N ALA A 222 14.40 -3.51 -0.45
CA ALA A 222 13.49 -4.40 -1.15
C ALA A 222 13.48 -5.80 -0.52
N LEU A 223 12.30 -6.38 -0.32
CA LEU A 223 12.10 -7.75 0.16
C LEU A 223 11.68 -8.64 -1.01
N PRO A 224 12.32 -9.81 -1.21
CA PRO A 224 11.91 -10.75 -2.23
C PRO A 224 10.67 -11.56 -1.85
N ILE A 225 10.10 -12.21 -2.85
CA ILE A 225 9.22 -13.35 -2.68
C ILE A 225 10.10 -14.55 -2.37
N ASP A 226 9.96 -15.07 -1.15
CA ASP A 226 10.75 -16.18 -0.62
C ASP A 226 9.80 -17.08 0.18
N SER A 227 9.90 -18.41 -0.02
CA SER A 227 9.09 -19.39 0.71
C SER A 227 9.32 -19.28 2.22
N VAL A 228 10.53 -18.87 2.64
CA VAL A 228 10.86 -18.67 4.06
C VAL A 228 9.90 -17.67 4.71
N ILE A 229 9.43 -16.65 4.00
CA ILE A 229 8.46 -15.67 4.54
C ILE A 229 7.11 -16.35 4.79
N CYS A 230 6.62 -17.15 3.84
CA CYS A 230 5.35 -17.86 3.96
C CYS A 230 5.41 -18.93 5.06
N ASP A 231 6.44 -19.78 5.04
CA ASP A 231 6.62 -20.87 6.01
C ASP A 231 6.72 -20.33 7.44
N SER A 232 7.43 -19.21 7.61
CA SER A 232 7.57 -18.52 8.89
C SER A 232 6.25 -17.90 9.37
N GLY A 233 5.50 -17.30 8.45
CA GLY A 233 4.18 -16.74 8.73
C GLY A 233 3.18 -17.79 9.21
N ASP A 234 3.12 -18.94 8.53
CA ASP A 234 2.25 -20.06 8.92
C ASP A 234 2.67 -20.70 10.25
N ALA A 235 3.98 -20.72 10.54
CA ALA A 235 4.52 -21.19 11.82
C ALA A 235 4.31 -20.20 12.99
N GLY A 236 3.90 -18.96 12.72
CA GLY A 236 3.80 -17.90 13.73
C GLY A 236 5.15 -17.49 14.32
N VAL A 237 6.23 -17.64 13.54
CA VAL A 237 7.58 -17.25 13.93
C VAL A 237 8.09 -16.24 12.91
N PRO A 238 8.38 -14.99 13.30
CA PRO A 238 8.90 -13.97 12.38
C PRO A 238 10.16 -14.44 11.63
N PHE A 239 10.15 -14.35 10.30
CA PHE A 239 11.23 -14.86 9.47
C PHE A 239 12.58 -14.17 9.73
N VAL A 240 12.59 -12.94 10.27
CA VAL A 240 13.84 -12.25 10.67
C VAL A 240 14.64 -13.04 11.73
N LEU A 241 13.97 -13.93 12.48
CA LEU A 241 14.60 -14.84 13.45
C LEU A 241 15.24 -16.07 12.79
N ALA A 242 14.93 -16.34 11.53
CA ALA A 242 15.43 -17.51 10.84
C ALA A 242 16.96 -17.45 10.73
N ARG A 243 17.62 -18.57 11.04
CA ARG A 243 19.08 -18.70 10.91
C ARG A 243 19.54 -18.98 9.49
N SER A 244 18.60 -19.12 8.54
CA SER A 244 18.93 -19.32 7.13
C SER A 244 19.53 -18.05 6.55
N ALA A 245 20.52 -18.18 5.68
CA ALA A 245 21.09 -17.05 4.94
C ALA A 245 20.18 -16.63 3.76
N SER A 246 18.85 -16.73 3.91
CA SER A 246 17.92 -16.43 2.81
C SER A 246 17.97 -14.95 2.44
N ALA A 247 17.69 -14.64 1.17
CA ALA A 247 17.70 -13.27 0.66
C ALA A 247 16.73 -12.36 1.46
N SER A 248 15.58 -12.89 1.88
CA SER A 248 14.62 -12.16 2.70
C SER A 248 15.16 -11.81 4.08
N VAL A 249 15.82 -12.75 4.76
CA VAL A 249 16.41 -12.50 6.09
C VAL A 249 17.49 -11.42 6.01
N GLN A 250 18.35 -11.48 4.99
CA GLN A 250 19.40 -10.49 4.76
C GLN A 250 18.80 -9.11 4.46
N ALA A 251 17.84 -9.04 3.54
CA ALA A 251 17.18 -7.81 3.17
C ALA A 251 16.42 -7.16 4.34
N MET A 252 15.69 -7.95 5.13
CA MET A 252 15.01 -7.46 6.33
C MET A 252 16.01 -6.95 7.36
N ASN A 253 17.11 -7.66 7.61
CA ASN A 253 18.14 -7.17 8.53
C ASN A 253 18.75 -5.84 8.07
N ALA A 254 19.00 -5.66 6.77
CA ALA A 254 19.48 -4.40 6.23
C ALA A 254 18.47 -3.25 6.42
N ILE A 255 17.17 -3.51 6.24
CA ILE A 255 16.11 -2.54 6.53
C ILE A 255 16.11 -2.18 8.02
N VAL A 256 16.17 -3.19 8.90
CA VAL A 256 16.21 -3.01 10.35
C VAL A 256 17.43 -2.18 10.76
N ASP A 257 18.61 -2.44 10.20
CA ASP A 257 19.84 -1.71 10.51
C ASP A 257 19.72 -0.23 10.13
N LYS A 258 19.13 0.07 8.97
CA LYS A 258 18.86 1.46 8.54
C LYS A 258 17.89 2.17 9.48
N VAL A 259 16.80 1.50 9.87
CA VAL A 259 15.82 2.08 10.80
C VAL A 259 16.45 2.28 12.18
N HIS A 260 17.20 1.28 12.68
CA HIS A 260 17.89 1.35 13.96
C HIS A 260 18.90 2.51 14.01
N ALA A 261 19.71 2.68 12.96
CA ALA A 261 20.67 3.77 12.87
C ALA A 261 20.03 5.15 12.82
N GLY A 262 18.79 5.26 12.31
CA GLY A 262 18.06 6.52 12.23
C GLY A 262 17.21 6.86 13.47
N LEU A 263 17.13 5.98 14.48
CA LEU A 263 16.33 6.22 15.70
C LEU A 263 16.97 7.23 16.67
N ASP A 264 18.29 7.27 16.74
CA ASP A 264 19.02 8.24 17.58
C ASP A 264 19.01 9.65 16.98
N ASP A 265 18.68 9.73 15.69
CA ASP A 265 18.70 10.95 14.90
C ASP A 265 17.38 11.05 14.11
N LEU A 266 16.26 11.02 14.85
CA LEU A 266 14.94 11.30 14.27
C LEU A 266 14.88 12.70 13.66
N ASP A 267 15.75 13.61 14.12
CA ASP A 267 16.01 14.88 13.46
C ASP A 267 16.74 14.69 12.11
N VAL A 268 17.55 13.66 11.87
CA VAL A 268 18.14 13.34 10.54
C VAL A 268 17.19 12.58 9.61
N LEU A 269 16.27 11.76 10.13
CA LEU A 269 15.17 11.23 9.31
C LEU A 269 14.06 12.27 9.06
N GLY A 270 13.90 13.24 9.97
CA GLY A 270 13.02 14.42 9.85
C GLY A 270 13.68 15.66 9.21
N ALA A 271 15.01 15.70 9.05
CA ALA A 271 15.78 16.82 8.47
C ALA A 271 15.57 16.97 6.96
N TRP A 272 14.80 16.06 6.38
CA TRP A 272 14.22 16.22 5.05
C TRP A 272 12.95 17.06 5.17
N SER A 273 13.07 18.22 5.85
CA SER A 273 12.29 19.39 5.49
C SER A 273 12.78 19.81 4.11
N LEU A 274 12.38 19.06 3.07
CA LEU A 274 12.37 19.59 1.72
C LEU A 274 11.62 20.92 1.84
N GLU A 275 12.22 22.01 1.38
CA GLU A 275 11.43 23.19 1.09
C GLU A 275 10.38 22.73 0.08
N TRP A 276 9.16 22.45 0.54
CA TRP A 276 8.07 21.91 -0.27
C TRP A 276 7.74 22.82 -1.48
N ALA A 277 8.28 24.04 -1.51
CA ALA A 277 8.33 24.91 -2.67
C ALA A 277 9.03 24.27 -3.89
N GLU A 278 10.03 23.41 -3.71
CA GLU A 278 10.71 22.68 -4.80
C GLU A 278 9.90 21.46 -5.30
N LEU A 279 8.94 20.99 -4.49
CA LEU A 279 7.98 19.95 -4.86
C LEU A 279 6.65 20.54 -5.38
N ASP A 280 6.58 21.85 -5.65
CA ASP A 280 5.38 22.50 -6.18
C ASP A 280 5.02 22.04 -7.61
N TRP A 281 5.92 21.34 -8.30
CA TRP A 281 5.57 20.60 -9.51
C TRP A 281 4.66 19.39 -9.21
N LEU A 282 4.73 18.77 -8.03
CA LEU A 282 3.86 17.65 -7.63
C LEU A 282 2.43 18.10 -7.34
N THR A 283 2.21 19.35 -6.93
CA THR A 283 0.89 20.00 -6.90
C THR A 283 0.37 20.23 -8.32
N ARG A 284 1.24 20.63 -9.26
CA ARG A 284 0.90 20.77 -10.69
C ARG A 284 0.61 19.45 -11.40
N VAL A 285 1.11 18.32 -10.91
CA VAL A 285 0.73 16.97 -11.38
C VAL A 285 -0.75 16.66 -11.07
N ALA A 286 -1.40 17.42 -10.16
CA ALA A 286 -2.83 17.31 -9.86
C ALA A 286 -3.72 18.30 -10.66
N GLU A 287 -3.14 19.13 -11.54
CA GLU A 287 -3.87 20.01 -12.48
C GLU A 287 -3.71 19.52 -13.94
N PRO A 288 -4.62 19.90 -14.87
CA PRO A 288 -4.77 19.24 -16.16
C PRO A 288 -3.47 19.33 -16.99
N PRO A 289 -3.04 18.24 -17.65
CA PRO A 289 -1.73 18.21 -18.29
C PRO A 289 -1.81 18.95 -19.64
N GLU A 290 -1.28 20.17 -19.68
CA GLU A 290 -1.03 20.86 -20.96
C GLU A 290 0.26 20.40 -21.66
N GLN A 291 1.12 19.57 -21.05
CA GLN A 291 2.36 19.14 -21.70
C GLN A 291 2.75 17.71 -21.33
N ARG A 292 2.23 16.72 -22.07
CA ARG A 292 2.80 15.36 -22.12
C ARG A 292 2.78 14.81 -23.54
N GLU A 293 3.91 14.90 -24.21
CA GLU A 293 4.16 14.26 -25.50
C GLU A 293 4.21 12.73 -25.35
N ALA A 294 3.13 12.08 -25.77
CA ALA A 294 3.16 10.81 -26.50
C ALA A 294 1.77 10.60 -27.13
N ALA A 295 1.63 10.94 -28.42
CA ALA A 295 0.38 11.00 -29.18
C ALA A 295 -0.37 9.66 -29.39
N GLY A 296 -0.10 8.64 -28.57
CA GLY A 296 -0.66 7.28 -28.69
C GLY A 296 -1.32 6.72 -27.42
N TYR A 297 -1.35 7.46 -26.30
CA TYR A 297 -1.88 6.97 -25.02
C TYR A 297 -3.00 7.88 -24.49
N PRO A 298 -4.07 7.32 -23.90
CA PRO A 298 -5.10 8.12 -23.25
C PRO A 298 -4.62 8.66 -21.90
N LEU A 299 -4.75 9.97 -21.69
CA LEU A 299 -4.63 10.65 -20.40
C LEU A 299 -5.63 10.10 -19.38
N ARG A 300 -6.82 9.71 -19.85
CA ARG A 300 -7.89 9.16 -19.01
C ARG A 300 -8.84 8.31 -19.83
N ALA A 301 -9.13 7.10 -19.37
CA ALA A 301 -10.30 6.35 -19.82
C ALA A 301 -11.49 6.73 -18.94
N LEU A 302 -12.44 7.49 -19.47
CA LEU A 302 -13.69 7.86 -18.82
C LEU A 302 -14.73 6.79 -19.13
N TRP A 303 -15.00 5.91 -18.16
CA TRP A 303 -16.19 5.04 -18.16
C TRP A 303 -17.49 5.82 -17.88
N GLN A 304 -17.40 7.12 -17.61
CA GLN A 304 -18.48 7.91 -17.02
C GLN A 304 -19.32 8.71 -18.04
N VAL A 305 -19.26 8.37 -19.34
CA VAL A 305 -20.12 9.01 -20.35
C VAL A 305 -21.51 8.35 -20.36
N SER A 306 -21.59 7.02 -20.39
CA SER A 306 -22.81 6.22 -20.16
C SER A 306 -22.44 4.73 -20.03
N ARG A 307 -23.41 3.83 -19.73
CA ARG A 307 -23.18 2.37 -19.76
C ARG A 307 -22.95 1.81 -21.17
N ASP A 308 -23.25 2.63 -22.18
CA ASP A 308 -23.31 2.22 -23.58
C ASP A 308 -22.10 2.73 -24.37
N GLU A 309 -21.20 3.50 -23.74
CA GLU A 309 -20.08 4.16 -24.40
C GLU A 309 -18.78 4.11 -23.57
N LEU A 310 -17.66 3.90 -24.25
CA LEU A 310 -16.32 4.05 -23.70
C LEU A 310 -15.74 5.41 -24.13
N GLY A 311 -15.56 6.31 -23.16
CA GLY A 311 -14.86 7.59 -23.38
C GLY A 311 -13.35 7.46 -23.17
N LEU A 312 -12.55 7.95 -24.10
CA LEU A 312 -11.10 8.02 -24.03
C LEU A 312 -10.67 9.48 -24.26
N MET A 313 -9.86 10.03 -23.34
CA MET A 313 -9.23 11.33 -23.50
C MET A 313 -7.74 11.10 -23.76
N TRP A 314 -7.23 11.59 -24.88
CA TRP A 314 -5.89 11.34 -25.41
C TRP A 314 -4.87 12.38 -25.00
N ALA A 315 -3.59 12.01 -25.01
CA ALA A 315 -2.48 12.88 -24.64
C ALA A 315 -2.37 14.14 -25.50
N ASP A 316 -2.87 14.10 -26.73
CA ASP A 316 -2.99 15.25 -27.63
C ASP A 316 -4.25 16.11 -27.37
N GLY A 317 -4.94 15.87 -26.25
CA GLY A 317 -6.15 16.61 -25.86
C GLY A 317 -7.41 16.19 -26.59
N THR A 318 -7.34 15.30 -27.58
CA THR A 318 -8.53 14.83 -28.29
C THR A 318 -9.34 13.88 -27.41
N THR A 319 -10.67 13.90 -27.55
CA THR A 319 -11.55 12.91 -26.94
C THR A 319 -12.14 12.00 -27.99
N GLN A 320 -12.35 10.74 -27.63
CA GLN A 320 -12.90 9.71 -28.47
C GLN A 320 -13.96 8.95 -27.69
N ILE A 321 -15.11 8.75 -28.30
CA ILE A 321 -16.20 7.98 -27.73
C ILE A 321 -16.41 6.77 -28.62
N ILE A 322 -16.34 5.57 -28.04
CA ILE A 322 -16.57 4.32 -28.76
C ILE A 322 -17.82 3.67 -28.19
N GLY A 323 -18.83 3.43 -29.04
CA GLY A 323 -20.03 2.70 -28.63
C GLY A 323 -19.70 1.26 -28.22
N THR A 324 -20.41 0.73 -27.22
CA THR A 324 -20.12 -0.59 -26.64
C THR A 324 -20.31 -1.73 -27.64
N ARG A 325 -21.34 -1.67 -28.49
CA ARG A 325 -21.55 -2.68 -29.53
C ARG A 325 -20.44 -2.67 -30.59
N PRO A 326 -20.07 -1.53 -31.20
CA PRO A 326 -18.88 -1.43 -32.04
C PRO A 326 -17.60 -1.95 -31.35
N LEU A 327 -17.37 -1.58 -30.10
CA LEU A 327 -16.22 -2.04 -29.32
C LEU A 327 -16.21 -3.58 -29.14
N ARG A 328 -17.38 -4.18 -28.88
CA ARG A 328 -17.54 -5.64 -28.76
C ARG A 328 -17.26 -6.37 -30.07
N LEU A 329 -17.77 -5.81 -31.17
CA LEU A 329 -17.56 -6.36 -32.52
C LEU A 329 -16.08 -6.31 -32.92
N ALA A 330 -15.38 -5.27 -32.47
CA ALA A 330 -13.94 -5.10 -32.69
C ALA A 330 -13.05 -5.87 -31.68
N CYS A 331 -13.57 -6.87 -30.97
CA CYS A 331 -12.80 -7.58 -29.94
C CYS A 331 -11.61 -8.34 -30.55
N PRO A 332 -10.35 -8.06 -30.15
CA PRO A 332 -9.17 -8.65 -30.78
C PRO A 332 -8.75 -10.00 -30.18
N CYS A 333 -9.58 -10.61 -29.33
CA CYS A 333 -9.19 -11.87 -28.69
C CYS A 333 -9.27 -13.05 -29.67
N ALA A 334 -8.51 -14.11 -29.38
CA ALA A 334 -8.47 -15.36 -30.15
C ALA A 334 -9.83 -16.08 -30.33
N ARG A 335 -10.85 -15.69 -29.55
CA ARG A 335 -12.22 -16.22 -29.69
C ARG A 335 -13.06 -15.44 -30.69
N CYS A 336 -12.65 -14.23 -31.04
CA CYS A 336 -13.40 -13.30 -31.88
C CYS A 336 -12.69 -13.00 -33.19
N VAL A 337 -11.37 -13.21 -33.26
CA VAL A 337 -10.54 -13.04 -34.44
C VAL A 337 -9.57 -14.21 -34.50
N ASP A 338 -9.35 -14.74 -35.69
CA ASP A 338 -8.37 -15.79 -35.93
C ASP A 338 -6.95 -15.23 -35.83
N GLU A 339 -6.07 -15.85 -35.02
CA GLU A 339 -4.74 -15.33 -34.70
C GLU A 339 -3.78 -15.31 -35.91
N ILE A 340 -4.03 -16.14 -36.92
CA ILE A 340 -3.12 -16.33 -38.07
C ILE A 340 -3.56 -15.48 -39.26
N SER A 341 -4.86 -15.48 -39.57
CA SER A 341 -5.43 -14.76 -40.71
C SER A 341 -5.91 -13.35 -40.37
N GLY A 342 -6.21 -13.07 -39.10
CA GLY A 342 -6.79 -11.79 -38.68
C GLY A 342 -8.27 -11.64 -39.05
N GLU A 343 -8.89 -12.69 -39.61
CA GLU A 343 -10.30 -12.66 -40.01
C GLU A 343 -11.24 -12.73 -38.80
N PRO A 344 -12.38 -11.99 -38.79
CA PRO A 344 -13.36 -12.06 -37.72
C PRO A 344 -14.00 -13.44 -37.63
N LEU A 345 -13.91 -14.07 -36.45
CA LEU A 345 -14.64 -15.29 -36.08
C LEU A 345 -15.98 -14.99 -35.40
N LEU A 346 -16.15 -13.78 -34.88
CA LEU A 346 -17.36 -13.34 -34.21
C LEU A 346 -18.48 -13.08 -35.21
N ASP A 347 -19.57 -13.82 -35.08
CA ASP A 347 -20.82 -13.54 -35.79
C ASP A 347 -21.48 -12.25 -35.24
N PRO A 348 -21.62 -11.17 -36.03
CA PRO A 348 -22.21 -9.91 -35.59
C PRO A 348 -23.65 -10.02 -35.09
N ASP A 349 -24.42 -10.99 -35.58
CA ASP A 349 -25.83 -11.20 -35.22
C ASP A 349 -25.96 -11.80 -33.80
N THR A 350 -24.89 -12.40 -33.28
CA THR A 350 -24.84 -12.94 -31.91
C THR A 350 -24.55 -11.88 -30.85
N VAL A 351 -24.18 -10.66 -31.24
CA VAL A 351 -23.88 -9.55 -30.32
C VAL A 351 -25.15 -8.73 -30.08
N PRO A 352 -25.70 -8.70 -28.84
CA PRO A 352 -26.92 -7.97 -28.52
C PRO A 352 -26.82 -6.47 -28.86
N SER A 353 -27.94 -5.89 -29.32
CA SER A 353 -28.02 -4.46 -29.65
C SER A 353 -27.92 -3.55 -28.41
N ASP A 354 -28.29 -4.07 -27.25
CA ASP A 354 -28.31 -3.42 -25.93
C ASP A 354 -27.09 -3.80 -25.06
N ILE A 355 -26.02 -4.28 -25.67
CA ILE A 355 -24.80 -4.68 -24.95
C ILE A 355 -24.15 -3.48 -24.24
N THR A 356 -23.80 -3.65 -22.97
CA THR A 356 -23.25 -2.60 -22.09
C THR A 356 -21.91 -3.01 -21.48
N LEU A 357 -21.11 -2.01 -21.09
CA LEU A 357 -19.86 -2.22 -20.35
C LEU A 357 -20.15 -2.34 -18.86
N ARG A 358 -19.83 -3.51 -18.28
CA ARG A 358 -19.95 -3.75 -16.83
C ARG A 358 -18.76 -3.20 -16.07
N VAL A 359 -17.55 -3.46 -16.57
CA VAL A 359 -16.28 -3.09 -15.95
C VAL A 359 -15.26 -2.86 -17.06
N VAL A 360 -14.35 -1.90 -16.91
CA VAL A 360 -13.18 -1.73 -17.78
C VAL A 360 -11.94 -1.76 -16.91
N LYS A 361 -11.04 -2.71 -17.16
CA LYS A 361 -9.78 -2.84 -16.43
C LYS A 361 -8.64 -2.30 -17.27
N SER A 362 -7.66 -1.65 -16.66
CA SER A 362 -6.40 -1.36 -17.33
C SER A 362 -5.53 -2.62 -17.37
N VAL A 363 -4.83 -2.83 -18.48
CA VAL A 363 -3.86 -3.92 -18.64
C VAL A 363 -2.49 -3.29 -18.92
N GLY A 364 -1.67 -3.21 -17.88
CA GLY A 364 -0.38 -2.52 -17.92
C GLY A 364 -0.51 -1.07 -18.42
N ARG A 365 0.52 -0.59 -19.12
CA ARG A 365 0.52 0.74 -19.77
C ARG A 365 0.08 0.69 -21.24
N TYR A 366 -0.40 -0.45 -21.73
CA TYR A 366 -0.56 -0.68 -23.17
C TYR A 366 -2.00 -0.88 -23.62
N GLY A 367 -2.96 -1.12 -22.73
CA GLY A 367 -4.35 -1.32 -23.16
C GLY A 367 -5.40 -1.42 -22.06
N LEU A 368 -6.62 -1.73 -22.48
CA LEU A 368 -7.81 -1.91 -21.64
C LEU A 368 -8.46 -3.28 -21.88
N ALA A 369 -8.99 -3.89 -20.82
CA ALA A 369 -9.78 -5.11 -20.88
C ALA A 369 -11.23 -4.81 -20.41
N PRO A 370 -12.17 -4.60 -21.36
CA PRO A 370 -13.58 -4.44 -21.05
C PRO A 370 -14.26 -5.78 -20.71
N VAL A 371 -15.22 -5.73 -19.79
CA VAL A 371 -16.15 -6.80 -19.45
C VAL A 371 -17.53 -6.39 -19.92
N PHE A 372 -18.09 -7.16 -20.84
CA PHE A 372 -19.36 -6.87 -21.50
C PHE A 372 -20.56 -7.53 -20.80
N SER A 373 -21.76 -7.05 -21.07
CA SER A 373 -23.00 -7.56 -20.46
C SER A 373 -23.37 -8.98 -20.88
N ASP A 374 -22.91 -9.42 -22.06
CA ASP A 374 -23.02 -10.79 -22.60
C ASP A 374 -22.08 -11.81 -21.90
N GLY A 375 -21.27 -11.35 -20.93
CA GLY A 375 -20.32 -12.18 -20.18
C GLY A 375 -18.93 -12.29 -20.82
N HIS A 376 -18.71 -11.67 -21.98
CA HIS A 376 -17.41 -11.65 -22.64
C HIS A 376 -16.41 -10.77 -21.88
N LYS A 377 -15.18 -11.26 -21.67
CA LYS A 377 -14.16 -10.60 -20.84
C LYS A 377 -12.70 -10.86 -21.24
N SER A 378 -12.48 -11.48 -22.40
CA SER A 378 -11.15 -11.92 -22.84
C SER A 378 -10.45 -10.92 -23.78
N GLY A 379 -11.15 -9.89 -24.26
CA GLY A 379 -10.58 -8.87 -25.13
C GLY A 379 -9.62 -7.94 -24.38
N ILE A 380 -8.39 -7.80 -24.90
CA ILE A 380 -7.44 -6.76 -24.48
C ILE A 380 -7.25 -5.83 -25.66
N PHE A 381 -7.65 -4.58 -25.51
CA PHE A 381 -7.61 -3.56 -26.52
C PHE A 381 -6.40 -2.66 -26.27
N SER A 382 -5.39 -2.74 -27.12
CA SER A 382 -4.23 -1.87 -26.97
C SER A 382 -4.62 -0.40 -27.22
N PHE A 383 -3.90 0.55 -26.62
CA PHE A 383 -4.17 1.97 -26.84
C PHE A 383 -4.03 2.39 -28.31
N PRO A 384 -3.01 1.95 -29.07
CA PRO A 384 -2.97 2.19 -30.51
C PRO A 384 -4.18 1.62 -31.26
N TYR A 385 -4.65 0.43 -30.87
CA TYR A 385 -5.83 -0.19 -31.48
C TYR A 385 -7.11 0.58 -31.15
N LEU A 386 -7.30 0.98 -29.89
CA LEU A 386 -8.41 1.83 -29.48
C LEU A 386 -8.40 3.17 -30.21
N ARG A 387 -7.21 3.77 -30.41
CA ARG A 387 -7.05 5.02 -31.15
C ARG A 387 -7.54 4.88 -32.59
N ALA A 388 -7.16 3.78 -33.25
CA ALA A 388 -7.58 3.49 -34.61
C ALA A 388 -9.09 3.27 -34.72
N LEU A 389 -9.72 2.64 -33.72
CA LEU A 389 -11.16 2.31 -33.74
C LEU A 389 -12.12 3.51 -33.73
N GLY A 390 -11.66 4.71 -33.41
CA GLY A 390 -12.49 5.93 -33.45
C GLY A 390 -11.86 7.08 -34.19
N ALA A 391 -10.85 6.81 -35.03
CA ALA A 391 -10.55 7.70 -36.13
C ALA A 391 -11.75 7.66 -37.11
N PRO A 392 -12.25 8.81 -37.59
CA PRO A 392 -13.20 8.81 -38.70
C PRO A 392 -12.52 8.15 -39.90
N GLY A 393 -13.18 7.12 -40.47
CA GLY A 393 -12.76 6.48 -41.72
C GLY A 393 -12.92 7.38 -42.93
#